data_AF-A0A7S1D2A9-F1
#
_entry.id   AF-A0A7S1D2A9-F1
#
_cell.length_a   1.000
_cell.length_b   1.000
_cell.length_c   1.000
_cell.angle_alpha   90.00
_cell.angle_beta   90.00
_cell.angle_gamma   90.00
#
_symmetry.space_group_name_H-M   'P 1'
#
loop_
_entity.id
_entity.type
_entity.pdbx_description
1 polymer ?
#
loop_
_entity_poly.entity_id
_entity_poly.type
_entity_poly.pdbx_seq_one_letter_code
_entity_poly.pdbx_strand_id
1 'polypeptide(L)'
;VKPYAGDTGVFYVQSNELTRYLMSSLVHMADIIPKSKSHQAALMALMSHHASLHGLRVKTLSSDPQLTSGFHYYDRNRTYIRQVINGTVTPTLFHMSWKTNKGDQVKFMEQMGLWHVTDQCRQRLQDEGPPKSSSGNNNNNNNNNNTITVVTRNECCVDEPVVKCHYKDTPSIIPCDDSPKIHEKAEPFWV
;
A
#
# COMPACT_ATOMS: atom_id res chain seq x y z
N VAL A 1 8.44 -11.88 23.55
CA VAL A 1 8.56 -11.71 22.08
C VAL A 1 7.35 -12.36 21.43
N LYS A 2 6.62 -11.65 20.54
CA LYS A 2 5.51 -12.26 19.78
C LYS A 2 6.11 -12.81 18.47
N PRO A 3 6.32 -14.13 18.33
CA PRO A 3 7.14 -14.69 17.23
C PRO A 3 6.56 -14.43 15.83
N TYR A 4 5.24 -14.21 15.74
CA TYR A 4 4.52 -13.94 14.48
C TYR A 4 3.96 -12.51 14.38
N ALA A 5 4.42 -11.59 15.23
CA ALA A 5 4.02 -10.19 15.10
C ALA A 5 4.77 -9.56 13.92
N GLY A 6 4.09 -9.48 12.77
CA GLY A 6 4.59 -8.86 11.55
C GLY A 6 3.47 -8.13 10.81
N ASP A 7 3.88 -7.25 9.90
CA ASP A 7 2.98 -6.64 8.93
C ASP A 7 2.73 -7.63 7.77
N THR A 8 1.48 -7.71 7.29
CA THR A 8 1.10 -8.62 6.20
C THR A 8 0.88 -7.91 4.88
N GLY A 9 1.23 -6.62 4.76
CA GLY A 9 1.24 -5.92 3.49
C GLY A 9 2.28 -6.47 2.52
N VAL A 10 3.36 -7.09 3.03
CA VAL A 10 4.40 -7.74 2.24
C VAL A 10 4.92 -8.96 2.96
N PHE A 11 4.90 -10.11 2.28
CA PHE A 11 5.49 -11.34 2.79
C PHE A 11 5.83 -12.30 1.64
N TYR A 12 6.76 -13.20 1.90
CA TYR A 12 7.13 -14.27 0.97
C TYR A 12 6.56 -15.60 1.45
N VAL A 13 5.99 -16.37 0.54
CA VAL A 13 5.45 -17.70 0.82
C VAL A 13 6.18 -18.69 -0.07
N GLN A 14 6.90 -19.63 0.53
CA GLN A 14 7.46 -20.74 -0.22
C GLN A 14 6.31 -21.64 -0.69
N SER A 15 6.23 -21.95 -1.98
CA SER A 15 5.20 -22.86 -2.50
C SER A 15 5.49 -24.30 -2.07
N ASN A 16 4.69 -24.84 -1.16
CA ASN A 16 4.73 -26.23 -0.72
C ASN A 16 3.38 -26.63 -0.10
N GLU A 17 3.25 -27.88 0.34
CA GLU A 17 1.98 -28.38 0.88
C GLU A 17 1.57 -27.69 2.19
N LEU A 18 2.53 -27.37 3.07
CA LEU A 18 2.25 -26.71 4.36
C LEU A 18 1.69 -25.30 4.15
N THR A 19 2.30 -24.53 3.25
CA THR A 19 1.86 -23.16 2.96
C THR A 19 0.59 -23.14 2.13
N ARG A 20 0.41 -24.10 1.21
CA ARG A 20 -0.87 -24.29 0.51
C ARG A 20 -1.98 -24.58 1.51
N TYR A 21 -1.74 -25.46 2.48
CA TYR A 21 -2.71 -25.77 3.52
C TYR A 21 -3.03 -24.55 4.41
N LEU A 22 -2.01 -23.79 4.85
CA LEU A 22 -2.21 -22.52 5.56
C LEU A 22 -3.10 -21.54 4.78
N MET A 23 -2.82 -21.33 3.49
CA MET A 23 -3.57 -20.40 2.65
C MET A 23 -4.99 -20.90 2.37
N SER A 24 -5.17 -22.20 2.18
CA SER A 24 -6.50 -22.81 2.11
C SER A 24 -7.28 -22.58 3.39
N SER A 25 -6.67 -22.77 4.58
CA SER A 25 -7.33 -22.48 5.86
C SER A 25 -7.76 -21.01 5.97
N LEU A 26 -6.92 -20.08 5.52
CA LEU A 26 -7.27 -18.65 5.49
C LEU A 26 -8.49 -18.38 4.60
N VAL A 27 -8.57 -19.00 3.42
CA VAL A 27 -9.72 -18.87 2.51
C VAL A 27 -11.00 -19.45 3.14
N HIS A 28 -10.91 -20.57 3.86
CA HIS A 28 -12.06 -21.12 4.58
C HIS A 28 -12.51 -20.25 5.77
N MET A 29 -11.64 -19.36 6.26
CA MET A 29 -11.92 -18.35 7.29
C MET A 29 -12.23 -16.97 6.70
N ALA A 30 -12.68 -16.90 5.44
CA ALA A 30 -12.95 -15.64 4.76
C ALA A 30 -13.98 -14.75 5.47
N ASP A 31 -14.88 -15.32 6.27
CA ASP A 31 -15.88 -14.63 7.08
C ASP A 31 -15.29 -13.88 8.29
N ILE A 32 -14.15 -14.34 8.81
CA ILE A 32 -13.46 -13.71 9.93
C ILE A 32 -12.83 -12.38 9.51
N ILE A 33 -12.37 -12.26 8.27
CA ILE A 33 -11.73 -11.04 7.74
C ILE A 33 -12.66 -9.81 7.79
N PRO A 34 -13.91 -9.85 7.28
CA PRO A 34 -14.82 -8.71 7.39
C PRO A 34 -15.25 -8.45 8.84
N LYS A 35 -15.36 -9.50 9.67
CA LYS A 35 -15.71 -9.35 11.09
C LYS A 35 -14.61 -8.69 11.92
N SER A 36 -13.36 -9.09 11.71
CA SER A 36 -12.18 -8.50 12.36
C SER A 36 -11.70 -7.21 11.70
N LYS A 37 -12.17 -6.94 10.48
CA LYS A 37 -11.68 -5.90 9.57
C LYS A 37 -10.16 -6.02 9.32
N SER A 38 -9.59 -7.22 9.46
CA SER A 38 -8.15 -7.45 9.39
C SER A 38 -7.81 -8.88 8.96
N HIS A 39 -7.29 -9.01 7.73
CA HIS A 39 -6.68 -10.27 7.29
C HIS A 39 -5.39 -10.57 8.07
N GLN A 40 -4.65 -9.53 8.47
CA GLN A 40 -3.42 -9.66 9.27
C GLN A 40 -3.68 -10.42 10.57
N ALA A 41 -4.73 -10.05 11.30
CA ALA A 41 -5.08 -10.71 12.56
C ALA A 41 -5.44 -12.19 12.35
N ALA A 42 -6.23 -12.50 11.32
CA ALA A 42 -6.61 -13.87 10.98
C ALA A 42 -5.38 -14.71 10.56
N LEU A 43 -4.54 -14.17 9.70
CA LEU A 43 -3.33 -14.84 9.23
C LEU A 43 -2.33 -15.05 10.37
N MET A 44 -2.15 -14.09 11.27
CA MET A 44 -1.29 -14.26 12.46
C MET A 44 -1.77 -15.39 13.38
N ALA A 45 -3.08 -15.49 13.61
CA ALA A 45 -3.66 -16.59 14.40
C ALA A 45 -3.42 -17.94 13.72
N LEU A 46 -3.66 -18.03 12.40
CA LEU A 46 -3.44 -19.24 11.61
C LEU A 46 -1.96 -19.64 11.56
N MET A 47 -1.04 -18.69 11.37
CA MET A 47 0.40 -18.97 11.41
C MET A 47 0.81 -19.56 12.77
N SER A 48 0.30 -19.01 13.86
CA SER A 48 0.57 -19.54 15.20
C SER A 48 0.05 -20.98 15.37
N HIS A 49 -1.14 -21.26 14.86
CA HIS A 49 -1.74 -22.59 14.93
C HIS A 49 -0.98 -23.60 14.06
N HIS A 50 -0.70 -23.25 12.81
CA HIS A 50 0.01 -24.10 11.86
C HIS A 50 1.47 -24.33 12.23
N ALA A 51 2.12 -23.37 12.89
CA ALA A 51 3.46 -23.58 13.43
C ALA A 51 3.47 -24.63 14.54
N SER A 52 2.44 -24.62 15.40
CA SER A 52 2.33 -25.59 16.50
C SER A 52 1.89 -26.97 16.05
N LEU A 53 0.92 -27.08 15.13
CA LEU A 53 0.33 -28.38 14.76
C LEU A 53 0.95 -29.02 13.51
N HIS A 54 1.46 -28.20 12.59
CA HIS A 54 1.89 -28.66 11.27
C HIS A 54 3.37 -28.36 11.00
N GLY A 55 4.10 -27.85 11.99
CA GLY A 55 5.53 -27.54 11.87
C GLY A 55 5.83 -26.42 10.87
N LEU A 56 4.87 -25.52 10.62
CA LEU A 56 5.10 -24.34 9.77
C LEU A 56 6.24 -23.50 10.36
N ARG A 57 7.25 -23.22 9.54
CA ARG A 57 8.35 -22.32 9.90
C ARG A 57 8.03 -20.92 9.38
N VAL A 58 7.97 -19.96 10.29
CA VAL A 58 7.76 -18.55 9.96
C VAL A 58 9.01 -17.78 10.38
N LYS A 59 9.51 -16.94 9.48
CA LYS A 59 10.58 -15.99 9.77
C LYS A 59 10.03 -14.58 9.57
N THR A 60 9.95 -13.82 10.64
CA THR A 60 9.64 -12.40 10.56
C THR A 60 10.86 -11.70 9.96
N LEU A 61 10.65 -10.96 8.87
CA LEU A 61 11.68 -10.08 8.36
C LEU A 61 12.00 -9.07 9.47
N SER A 62 13.27 -8.93 9.81
CA SER A 62 13.71 -7.91 10.78
C SER A 62 13.26 -6.54 10.32
N SER A 63 13.29 -5.55 11.23
CA SER A 63 13.09 -4.13 10.92
C SER A 63 14.19 -3.62 9.99
N ASP A 64 14.19 -4.10 8.75
CA ASP A 64 15.11 -3.73 7.71
C ASP A 64 14.80 -2.28 7.35
N PRO A 65 15.79 -1.36 7.43
CA PRO A 65 15.61 0.01 6.98
C PRO A 65 15.22 0.12 5.50
N GLN A 66 15.20 -0.97 4.73
CA GLN A 66 14.66 -1.00 3.37
C GLN A 66 13.14 -1.22 3.29
N LEU A 67 12.49 -1.61 4.40
CA LEU A 67 11.04 -1.85 4.47
C LEU A 67 10.36 -0.74 5.27
N THR A 68 10.14 0.40 4.63
CA THR A 68 9.43 1.53 5.26
C THR A 68 7.98 1.15 5.50
N SER A 69 7.49 1.47 6.69
CA SER A 69 6.10 1.20 7.09
C SER A 69 5.46 2.45 7.67
N GLY A 70 4.16 2.41 7.97
CA GLY A 70 3.47 3.47 8.70
C GLY A 70 4.17 3.84 10.02
N PHE A 71 4.82 2.89 10.69
CA PHE A 71 5.59 3.16 11.91
C PHE A 71 6.71 4.17 11.68
N HIS A 72 7.49 3.97 10.62
CA HIS A 72 8.58 4.86 10.24
C HIS A 72 8.07 6.24 9.76
N TYR A 73 6.93 6.25 9.07
CA TYR A 73 6.33 7.47 8.54
C TYR A 73 5.79 8.39 9.65
N TYR A 74 5.17 7.81 10.67
CA TYR A 74 4.55 8.53 11.78
C TYR A 74 5.45 8.65 13.02
N ASP A 75 6.71 8.25 12.91
CA ASP A 75 7.67 8.40 14.01
C ASP A 75 7.80 9.89 14.39
N ARG A 76 7.76 10.15 15.70
CA ARG A 76 7.78 11.52 16.24
C ARG A 76 9.11 12.23 15.95
N ASN A 77 10.21 11.49 15.94
CA ASN A 77 11.53 12.04 15.67
C ASN A 77 11.74 12.35 14.18
N ARG A 78 10.93 11.75 13.29
CA ARG A 78 10.96 11.97 11.83
C ARG A 78 12.34 11.73 11.20
N THR A 79 13.30 11.15 11.94
CA THR A 79 14.70 11.06 11.52
C THR A 79 14.82 10.17 10.30
N TYR A 80 14.20 8.99 10.36
CA TYR A 80 14.24 8.03 9.28
C TYR A 80 13.60 8.61 8.00
N ILE A 81 12.41 9.21 8.10
CA ILE A 81 11.75 9.73 6.90
C ILE A 81 12.46 10.95 6.30
N ARG A 82 13.12 11.78 7.14
CA ARG A 82 14.02 12.85 6.67
C ARG A 82 15.24 12.27 5.94
N GLN A 83 15.82 11.17 6.42
CA GLN A 83 16.90 10.47 5.71
C GLN A 83 16.43 9.91 4.37
N VAL A 84 15.18 9.42 4.29
CA VAL A 84 14.57 8.98 3.02
C VAL A 84 14.41 10.15 2.05
N ILE A 85 13.85 11.26 2.51
CA ILE A 85 13.63 12.46 1.67
C ILE A 85 14.96 13.06 1.20
N ASN A 86 15.99 13.08 2.06
CA ASN A 86 17.32 13.56 1.70
C ASN A 86 18.13 12.57 0.83
N GLY A 87 17.56 11.42 0.47
CA GLY A 87 18.22 10.38 -0.32
C GLY A 87 19.33 9.63 0.41
N THR A 88 19.48 9.82 1.73
CA THR A 88 20.45 9.06 2.55
C THR A 88 20.06 7.60 2.69
N VAL A 89 18.75 7.32 2.74
CA VAL A 89 18.18 5.97 2.78
C VAL A 89 17.23 5.82 1.60
N THR A 90 17.43 4.83 0.75
CA THR A 90 16.47 4.51 -0.31
C THR A 90 15.76 3.22 0.06
N PRO A 91 14.49 3.27 0.51
CA PRO A 91 13.77 2.07 0.85
C PRO A 91 13.42 1.28 -0.41
N THR A 92 13.66 -0.03 -0.38
CA THR A 92 13.25 -0.95 -1.45
C THR A 92 11.73 -1.04 -1.53
N LEU A 93 11.05 -0.89 -0.40
CA LEU A 93 9.60 -0.91 -0.33
C LEU A 93 9.06 0.12 0.66
N PHE A 94 8.02 0.84 0.21
CA PHE A 94 7.32 1.82 1.02
C PHE A 94 5.86 1.41 1.24
N HIS A 95 5.56 0.80 2.39
CA HIS A 95 4.22 0.40 2.77
C HIS A 95 3.55 1.44 3.66
N MET A 96 2.73 2.29 3.05
CA MET A 96 1.99 3.33 3.77
C MET A 96 0.72 2.76 4.45
N SER A 97 0.88 2.32 5.71
CA SER A 97 -0.23 1.82 6.53
C SER A 97 -0.90 2.91 7.39
N TRP A 98 -1.97 2.55 8.10
CA TRP A 98 -2.73 3.40 9.03
C TRP A 98 -3.41 4.62 8.39
N LYS A 99 -3.92 4.45 7.17
CA LYS A 99 -4.76 5.47 6.50
C LYS A 99 -6.24 5.11 6.64
N THR A 100 -7.07 6.14 6.74
CA THR A 100 -8.52 6.01 6.86
C THR A 100 -9.12 5.34 5.62
N ASN A 101 -8.59 5.67 4.44
CA ASN A 101 -9.08 5.16 3.16
C ASN A 101 -7.96 5.21 2.10
N LYS A 102 -8.22 4.56 0.95
CA LYS A 102 -7.31 4.53 -0.20
C LYS A 102 -7.05 5.92 -0.81
N GLY A 103 -8.04 6.81 -0.77
CA GLY A 103 -7.90 8.17 -1.30
C GLY A 103 -6.85 8.97 -0.54
N ASP A 104 -6.83 8.87 0.78
CA ASP A 104 -5.82 9.52 1.61
C ASP A 104 -4.44 8.91 1.37
N GLN A 105 -4.34 7.59 1.18
CA GLN A 105 -3.07 6.94 0.83
C GLN A 105 -2.43 7.53 -0.43
N VAL A 106 -3.23 7.84 -1.46
CA VAL A 106 -2.75 8.49 -2.68
C VAL A 106 -2.18 9.88 -2.36
N LYS A 107 -2.85 10.69 -1.54
CA LYS A 107 -2.35 12.03 -1.14
C LYS A 107 -0.97 11.94 -0.49
N PHE A 108 -0.77 10.96 0.39
CA PHE A 108 0.53 10.73 1.03
C PHE A 108 1.60 10.27 0.02
N MET A 109 1.24 9.44 -0.97
CA MET A 109 2.16 9.04 -2.03
C MET A 109 2.54 10.23 -2.93
N GLU A 110 1.59 11.10 -3.27
CA GLU A 110 1.86 12.34 -4.02
C GLU A 110 2.81 13.25 -3.26
N GLN A 111 2.56 13.51 -1.97
CA GLN A 111 3.44 14.34 -1.15
C GLN A 111 4.87 13.81 -1.05
N MET A 112 5.03 12.48 -1.02
CA MET A 112 6.32 11.82 -0.93
C MET A 112 7.02 11.67 -2.28
N GLY A 113 6.39 12.11 -3.38
CA GLY A 113 6.94 11.92 -4.73
C GLY A 113 7.01 10.44 -5.15
N LEU A 114 6.04 9.63 -4.72
CA LEU A 114 5.97 8.20 -5.01
C LEU A 114 4.77 7.83 -5.91
N TRP A 115 4.01 8.82 -6.37
CA TRP A 115 2.81 8.62 -7.17
C TRP A 115 3.06 8.95 -8.64
N HIS A 116 2.90 7.97 -9.53
CA HIS A 116 3.21 8.10 -10.96
C HIS A 116 1.99 8.02 -11.87
N VAL A 117 0.76 8.18 -11.33
CA VAL A 117 -0.47 8.05 -12.12
C VAL A 117 -1.14 9.42 -12.28
N THR A 118 -1.50 9.78 -13.51
CA THR A 118 -2.16 11.05 -13.82
C THR A 118 -3.58 11.09 -13.24
N ASP A 119 -4.09 12.31 -12.98
CA ASP A 119 -5.45 12.48 -12.41
C ASP A 119 -6.54 11.97 -13.35
N GLN A 120 -6.33 12.05 -14.66
CA GLN A 120 -7.25 11.52 -15.67
C GLN A 120 -7.52 10.02 -15.48
N CYS A 121 -6.52 9.26 -15.04
CA CYS A 121 -6.64 7.83 -14.81
C CYS A 121 -7.08 7.47 -13.39
N ARG A 122 -7.06 8.41 -12.45
CA ARG A 122 -7.46 8.20 -11.06
C ARG A 122 -8.94 7.83 -10.93
N GLN A 123 -9.80 8.48 -11.70
CA GLN A 123 -11.26 8.24 -11.67
C GLN A 123 -11.59 6.82 -12.14
N ARG A 124 -10.93 6.33 -13.20
CA ARG A 124 -11.16 4.98 -13.73
C ARG A 124 -10.73 3.86 -12.78
N LEU A 125 -9.65 4.06 -12.01
CA LEU A 125 -9.20 3.08 -10.99
C LEU A 125 -10.15 2.96 -9.79
N GLN A 126 -10.93 4.00 -9.51
CA GLN A 126 -11.93 3.99 -8.43
C GLN A 126 -13.21 3.30 -8.86
N ASP A 127 -13.56 3.37 -10.15
CA ASP A 127 -14.81 2.84 -10.70
C ASP A 127 -14.68 1.40 -11.24
N GLU A 128 -13.51 0.99 -11.77
CA GLU A 128 -13.42 -0.26 -12.56
C GLU A 128 -12.71 -1.44 -11.86
N GLY A 129 -12.13 -1.25 -10.67
CA GLY A 129 -11.29 -2.27 -10.03
C GLY A 129 -10.02 -2.57 -10.87
N PRO A 130 -9.22 -3.61 -10.52
CA PRO A 130 -8.07 -3.98 -11.34
C PRO A 130 -8.55 -4.30 -12.77
N PRO A 131 -7.84 -3.86 -13.82
CA PRO A 131 -8.26 -4.11 -15.19
C PRO A 131 -8.41 -5.62 -15.36
N LYS A 132 -9.63 -6.07 -15.66
CA LYS A 132 -9.84 -7.43 -16.14
C LYS A 132 -8.97 -7.55 -17.37
N SER A 133 -7.94 -8.38 -17.31
CA SER A 133 -7.12 -8.76 -18.46
C SER A 133 -8.09 -9.14 -19.57
N SER A 134 -8.27 -8.22 -20.51
CA SER A 134 -9.15 -8.41 -21.65
C SER A 134 -8.37 -9.31 -22.59
N SER A 135 -8.37 -10.60 -22.28
CA SER A 135 -7.94 -11.63 -23.20
C SER A 135 -8.94 -11.62 -24.35
N GLY A 136 -8.46 -11.17 -25.51
CA GLY A 136 -8.92 -11.46 -26.87
C GLY A 136 -10.41 -11.71 -27.14
N ASN A 137 -10.90 -10.96 -28.14
CA ASN A 137 -12.12 -11.17 -28.92
C ASN A 137 -13.45 -10.84 -28.25
N ASN A 138 -14.12 -9.79 -28.76
CA ASN A 138 -15.21 -10.03 -29.69
C ASN A 138 -15.63 -8.77 -30.44
N ASN A 139 -15.77 -8.94 -31.76
CA ASN A 139 -16.53 -8.07 -32.65
C ASN A 139 -17.87 -7.72 -32.00
N ASN A 140 -18.15 -6.44 -31.80
CA ASN A 140 -19.50 -5.94 -31.71
C ASN A 140 -19.55 -4.54 -32.33
N ASN A 141 -20.03 -4.51 -33.58
CA ASN A 141 -20.57 -3.32 -34.21
C ASN A 141 -21.74 -2.82 -33.37
N ASN A 142 -21.51 -1.79 -32.55
CA ASN A 142 -22.58 -0.95 -32.03
C ASN A 142 -22.17 0.51 -32.20
N ASN A 143 -22.84 1.17 -33.15
CA ASN A 143 -22.75 2.59 -33.44
C ASN A 143 -23.38 3.42 -32.31
N ASN A 144 -22.68 3.52 -31.18
CA ASN A 144 -22.91 4.58 -30.21
C ASN A 144 -21.65 5.43 -30.16
N ASN A 145 -21.73 6.66 -30.65
CA ASN A 145 -20.65 7.65 -30.67
C ASN A 145 -20.29 8.20 -29.27
N ASN A 146 -20.24 7.34 -28.26
CA ASN A 146 -19.41 7.58 -27.09
C ASN A 146 -18.09 6.86 -27.38
N THR A 147 -17.15 7.58 -27.98
CA THR A 147 -15.74 7.17 -28.03
C THR A 147 -15.24 7.00 -26.61
N ILE A 148 -15.39 5.80 -26.06
CA ILE A 148 -14.65 5.33 -24.90
C ILE A 148 -13.21 5.27 -25.39
N THR A 149 -12.48 6.37 -25.20
CA THR A 149 -11.03 6.39 -25.36
C THR A 149 -10.48 5.41 -24.34
N VAL A 150 -10.12 4.22 -24.83
CA VAL A 150 -9.36 3.23 -24.07
C VAL A 150 -7.99 3.85 -23.84
N VAL A 151 -7.83 4.49 -22.69
CA VAL A 151 -6.56 5.08 -22.29
C VAL A 151 -5.63 3.91 -22.00
N THR A 152 -4.56 3.79 -22.76
CA THR A 152 -3.63 2.68 -22.60
C THR A 152 -2.84 2.85 -21.30
N ARG A 153 -2.30 1.76 -20.73
CA ARG A 153 -1.48 1.82 -19.51
C ARG A 153 -0.35 2.85 -19.62
N ASN A 154 0.18 3.07 -20.83
CA ASN A 154 1.26 4.00 -21.11
C ASN A 154 0.83 5.47 -21.07
N GLU A 155 -0.47 5.77 -21.20
CA GLU A 155 -1.01 7.14 -21.13
C GLU A 155 -1.39 7.54 -19.69
N CYS A 156 -1.49 6.56 -18.78
CA CYS A 156 -1.84 6.78 -17.39
C CYS A 156 -0.63 7.00 -16.47
N CYS A 157 0.54 6.49 -16.87
CA CYS A 157 1.76 6.56 -16.07
C CYS A 157 2.65 7.72 -16.55
N VAL A 158 3.29 8.40 -15.61
CA VAL A 158 4.29 9.44 -15.88
C VAL A 158 5.65 9.04 -15.31
N ASP A 159 6.71 9.39 -16.03
CA ASP A 159 8.09 9.09 -15.62
C ASP A 159 8.44 9.82 -14.33
N GLU A 160 8.15 11.12 -14.26
CA GLU A 160 8.32 11.92 -13.06
C GLU A 160 7.11 11.79 -12.12
N PRO A 161 7.33 11.68 -10.79
CA PRO A 161 6.23 11.55 -9.85
C PRO A 161 5.40 12.84 -9.79
N VAL A 162 4.09 12.66 -9.67
CA VAL A 162 3.14 13.73 -9.40
C VAL A 162 3.28 14.15 -7.94
N VAL A 163 3.96 15.27 -7.71
CA VAL A 163 4.12 15.87 -6.37
C VAL A 163 3.03 16.90 -6.12
N LYS A 164 2.27 16.71 -5.04
CA LYS A 164 1.27 17.68 -4.58
C LYS A 164 1.32 17.81 -3.07
N CYS A 165 1.26 19.04 -2.60
CA CYS A 165 1.12 19.33 -1.17
C CYS A 165 -0.34 19.19 -0.75
N HIS A 166 -0.59 18.39 0.29
CA HIS A 166 -1.92 18.24 0.90
C HIS A 166 -1.94 18.67 2.37
N TYR A 167 -0.87 18.36 3.12
CA TYR A 167 -0.77 18.63 4.55
C TYR A 167 0.63 19.04 4.98
N LYS A 168 0.75 20.14 5.72
CA LYS A 168 2.06 20.69 6.14
C LYS A 168 2.71 19.98 7.32
N ASP A 169 1.93 19.27 8.12
CA ASP A 169 2.33 18.54 9.34
C ASP A 169 2.74 17.08 9.09
N THR A 170 2.79 16.68 7.82
CA THR A 170 3.09 15.31 7.40
C THR A 170 4.33 15.29 6.50
N PRO A 171 5.10 14.19 6.46
CA PRO A 171 6.25 14.07 5.58
C PRO A 171 5.90 14.34 4.11
N SER A 172 6.75 15.14 3.47
CA SER A 172 6.67 15.51 2.05
C SER A 172 8.06 15.70 1.48
N ILE A 173 8.24 15.52 0.17
CA ILE A 173 9.52 15.69 -0.52
C ILE A 173 9.89 17.17 -0.71
N ILE A 174 8.89 18.06 -0.68
CA ILE A 174 9.04 19.52 -0.70
C ILE A 174 8.32 20.17 0.48
N PRO A 175 8.75 21.35 0.96
CA PRO A 175 7.99 22.14 1.94
C PRO A 175 6.56 22.44 1.46
N CYS A 176 5.59 22.32 2.37
CA CYS A 176 4.16 22.49 2.08
C CYS A 176 3.55 23.56 2.98
N ASP A 177 4.20 24.72 3.13
CA ASP A 177 3.91 25.71 4.18
C ASP A 177 2.47 26.25 4.16
N ASP A 178 1.91 26.40 2.97
CA ASP A 178 0.54 26.91 2.74
C ASP A 178 -0.55 25.85 2.88
N SER A 179 -0.18 24.58 3.05
CA SER A 179 -1.15 23.48 3.18
C SER A 179 -1.80 23.44 4.56
N PRO A 180 -3.04 22.94 4.67
CA PRO A 180 -3.69 22.74 5.97
C PRO A 180 -2.92 21.71 6.81
N LYS A 181 -3.22 21.64 8.11
CA LYS A 181 -2.78 20.52 8.95
C LYS A 181 -3.80 19.39 8.87
N ILE A 182 -3.36 18.14 8.84
CA ILE A 182 -4.26 16.98 9.07
C ILE A 182 -4.50 16.76 10.56
N HIS A 183 -3.52 17.09 11.40
CA HIS A 183 -3.60 17.03 12.85
C HIS A 183 -3.42 18.43 13.44
N GLU A 184 -4.49 18.98 14.01
CA GLU A 184 -4.53 20.36 14.52
C GLU A 184 -3.35 20.72 15.44
N LYS A 185 -2.95 19.77 16.29
CA LYS A 185 -1.88 19.93 17.30
C LYS A 185 -0.49 19.48 16.83
N ALA A 186 -0.33 18.99 15.60
CA ALA A 186 0.97 18.54 15.11
C ALA A 186 1.81 19.72 14.61
N GLU A 187 3.12 19.66 14.83
CA GLU A 187 4.07 20.61 14.27
C GLU A 187 4.24 20.39 12.76
N PRO A 188 4.48 21.44 11.96
CA PRO A 188 4.83 21.27 10.55
C PRO A 188 6.03 20.32 10.38
N PHE A 189 6.08 19.58 9.28
CA PHE A 189 7.12 18.58 9.04
C PHE A 189 8.51 19.18 8.84
N TRP A 190 8.56 20.33 8.15
CA TRP A 190 9.77 21.02 7.73
C TRP A 190 10.27 22.10 8.71
N VAL A 191 9.67 22.17 9.90
CA VAL A 191 10.13 23.01 11.02
C VAL A 191 11.16 22.26 11.88
#